data_AF-A0A2T0WEG9-F1
#
_entry.id   AF-A0A2T0WEG9-F1
#
_cell.length_a   1.000
_cell.length_b   1.000
_cell.length_c   1.000
_cell.angle_alpha   90.00
_cell.angle_beta   90.00
_cell.angle_gamma   90.00
#
_symmetry.space_group_name_H-M   'P 1'
#
loop_
_entity.id
_entity.type
_entity.pdbx_description
1 polymer ?
#
loop_
_entity_poly.entity_id
_entity_poly.type
_entity_poly.pdbx_seq_one_letter_code
_entity_poly.pdbx_strand_id
1 'polypeptide(L)'
;MAKAGDKKPRSERRRAARIVQKRVTEAQHAAFAQRAAAAGYETPKDYLEAFVLGNVAIKRRERGDQLKLFAELSKQGSNLNQIARAINTGRVAQLSQSDMEVFETTQALHGALIKRLGKALS
;
A
#
# COMPACT_ATOMS: atom_id res chain seq x y z
N MET A 1 4.87 22.82 43.37
CA MET A 1 4.39 23.78 42.35
C MET A 1 5.53 24.06 41.37
N ALA A 2 5.58 23.37 40.21
CA ALA A 2 6.63 23.58 39.20
C ALA A 2 6.10 24.46 38.05
N LYS A 3 6.86 25.52 37.72
CA LYS A 3 6.55 26.54 36.70
C LYS A 3 6.86 26.08 35.28
N ALA A 4 6.17 26.75 34.35
CA ALA A 4 6.16 26.57 32.90
C ALA A 4 7.54 26.64 32.22
N GLY A 5 7.78 25.75 31.26
CA GLY A 5 9.00 25.76 30.46
C GLY A 5 9.10 24.62 29.45
N ASP A 6 8.09 24.40 28.63
CA ASP A 6 8.30 23.67 27.37
C ASP A 6 7.22 24.03 26.33
N LYS A 7 7.46 25.10 25.57
CA LYS A 7 6.57 25.59 24.51
C LYS A 7 6.74 24.77 23.22
N LYS A 8 6.71 23.43 23.29
CA LYS A 8 6.44 22.65 22.08
C LYS A 8 4.96 22.85 21.73
N PRO A 9 4.62 23.31 20.51
CA PRO A 9 3.23 23.39 20.11
C PRO A 9 2.61 22.00 20.29
N ARG A 10 1.56 21.91 21.11
CA ARG A 10 0.79 20.68 21.28
C ARG A 10 0.37 20.20 19.88
N SER A 11 0.48 18.90 19.62
CA SER A 11 0.20 18.31 18.30
C SER A 11 -1.14 18.82 17.76
N GLU A 12 -1.22 19.09 16.46
CA GLU A 12 -2.46 19.62 15.85
C GLU A 12 -3.68 18.75 16.15
N ARG A 13 -3.47 17.44 16.30
CA ARG A 13 -4.49 16.46 16.73
C ARG A 13 -5.09 16.78 18.10
N ARG A 14 -4.31 17.33 19.04
CA ARG A 14 -4.79 17.82 20.35
C ARG A 14 -5.39 19.22 20.29
N ARG A 15 -5.15 19.98 19.20
CA ARG A 15 -5.77 21.29 18.94
C ARG A 15 -7.04 21.19 18.09
N ALA A 16 -7.36 20.00 17.56
CA ALA A 16 -8.58 19.76 16.80
C ALA A 16 -9.80 19.93 17.72
N ALA A 17 -10.30 21.16 17.81
CA ALA A 17 -11.38 21.54 18.72
C ALA A 17 -12.78 21.39 18.09
N ARG A 18 -12.86 21.21 16.77
CA ARG A 18 -14.13 21.16 16.04
C ARG A 18 -14.48 19.72 15.69
N ILE A 19 -15.71 19.33 16.03
CA ILE A 19 -16.26 18.01 15.75
C ILE A 19 -17.33 18.16 14.67
N VAL A 20 -17.19 17.42 13.57
CA VAL A 20 -18.25 17.25 12.58
C VAL A 20 -19.03 16.00 12.97
N GLN A 21 -20.29 16.16 13.36
CA GLN A 21 -21.13 15.06 13.83
C GLN A 21 -22.46 14.99 13.07
N LYS A 22 -22.91 13.76 12.81
CA LYS A 22 -24.24 13.46 12.26
C LYS A 22 -24.80 12.27 13.03
N ARG A 23 -26.01 12.43 13.58
CA ARG A 23 -26.75 11.29 14.12
C ARG A 23 -27.19 10.40 12.96
N VAL A 24 -26.93 9.11 13.10
CA VAL A 24 -27.25 8.08 12.12
C VAL A 24 -27.99 6.94 12.80
N THR A 25 -28.80 6.21 12.05
CA THR A 25 -29.40 4.95 12.51
C THR A 25 -28.38 3.82 12.47
N GLU A 26 -28.66 2.69 13.13
CA GLU A 26 -27.81 1.49 13.08
C GLU A 26 -27.61 1.01 11.63
N ALA A 27 -28.69 1.01 10.83
CA ALA A 27 -28.62 0.62 9.42
C ALA A 27 -27.71 1.55 8.59
N GLN A 28 -27.75 2.85 8.85
CA GLN A 28 -26.87 3.82 8.19
C GLN A 28 -25.41 3.64 8.61
N HIS A 29 -25.18 3.35 9.88
CA HIS A 29 -23.85 3.05 10.40
C HIS A 29 -23.27 1.77 9.77
N ALA A 30 -24.06 0.69 9.70
CA ALA A 30 -23.69 -0.56 9.04
C ALA A 30 -23.39 -0.35 7.54
N ALA A 31 -24.24 0.39 6.82
CA ALA A 31 -24.01 0.73 5.42
C ALA A 31 -22.73 1.55 5.22
N PHE A 32 -22.40 2.44 6.16
CA PHE A 32 -21.15 3.20 6.12
C PHE A 32 -19.92 2.31 6.34
N ALA A 33 -19.99 1.36 7.28
CA ALA A 33 -18.93 0.38 7.52
C ALA A 33 -18.69 -0.52 6.29
N GLN A 34 -19.77 -0.95 5.62
CA GLN A 34 -19.65 -1.71 4.36
C GLN A 34 -18.97 -0.90 3.25
N ARG A 35 -19.30 0.39 3.10
CA ARG A 35 -18.60 1.27 2.15
C ARG A 35 -17.13 1.44 2.49
N ALA A 36 -16.79 1.55 3.78
CA ALA A 36 -15.41 1.64 4.23
C ALA A 36 -14.61 0.39 3.82
N ALA A 37 -15.16 -0.80 4.09
CA ALA A 37 -14.56 -2.08 3.71
C ALA A 37 -14.40 -2.19 2.18
N ALA A 38 -15.44 -1.87 1.42
CA ALA A 38 -15.41 -1.89 -0.05
C ALA A 38 -14.39 -0.89 -0.64
N ALA A 39 -14.15 0.23 0.04
CA ALA A 39 -13.13 1.21 -0.32
C ALA A 39 -11.71 0.81 0.15
N GLY A 40 -11.56 -0.32 0.84
CA GLY A 40 -10.27 -0.84 1.29
C GLY A 40 -9.74 -0.19 2.56
N TYR A 41 -10.60 0.30 3.44
CA TYR A 41 -10.24 0.80 4.76
C TYR A 41 -10.47 -0.27 5.83
N GLU A 42 -9.54 -0.38 6.78
CA GLU A 42 -9.65 -1.32 7.90
C GLU A 42 -10.70 -0.90 8.91
N THR A 43 -10.85 0.42 9.13
CA THR A 43 -11.83 0.96 10.06
C THR A 43 -12.77 1.98 9.39
N PRO A 44 -14.05 2.04 9.81
CA PRO A 44 -14.96 3.10 9.37
C PRO A 44 -14.46 4.51 9.73
N LYS A 45 -13.67 4.63 10.82
CA LYS A 45 -13.11 5.91 11.26
C LYS A 45 -12.10 6.47 10.26
N ASP A 46 -11.19 5.64 9.76
CA ASP A 46 -10.20 6.07 8.76
C ASP A 46 -10.87 6.45 7.45
N TYR A 47 -11.95 5.73 7.11
CA TYR A 47 -12.78 6.06 5.97
C TYR A 47 -13.51 7.40 6.15
N LEU A 48 -14.03 7.68 7.35
CA LEU A 48 -14.64 8.97 7.68
C LEU A 48 -13.64 10.11 7.59
N GLU A 49 -12.42 9.92 8.12
CA GLU A 49 -11.35 10.90 8.02
C GLU A 49 -11.03 11.21 6.56
N ALA A 50 -10.80 10.19 5.74
CA ALA A 50 -10.58 10.37 4.32
C ALA A 50 -11.80 10.98 3.58
N PHE A 51 -13.02 10.66 3.99
CA PHE A 51 -14.24 11.21 3.41
C PHE A 51 -14.37 12.71 3.70
N VAL A 52 -14.17 13.12 4.96
CA VAL A 52 -14.19 14.52 5.38
C VAL A 52 -13.09 15.33 4.70
N LEU A 53 -11.93 14.71 4.47
CA LEU A 53 -10.79 15.35 3.80
C LEU A 53 -10.84 15.26 2.26
N GLY A 54 -11.82 14.58 1.67
CA GLY A 54 -11.92 14.40 0.22
C GLY A 54 -10.92 13.39 -0.39
N ASN A 55 -10.23 12.60 0.43
CA ASN A 55 -9.13 11.72 0.05
C ASN A 55 -9.54 10.27 -0.26
N VAL A 56 -10.83 9.94 -0.21
CA VAL A 56 -11.33 8.57 -0.45
C VAL A 56 -10.89 8.01 -1.80
N ALA A 57 -10.99 8.82 -2.85
CA ALA A 57 -10.61 8.41 -4.20
C ALA A 57 -9.10 8.14 -4.35
N ILE A 58 -8.27 8.89 -3.63
CA ILE A 58 -6.80 8.77 -3.65
C ILE A 58 -6.39 7.42 -3.07
N LYS A 59 -6.86 7.09 -1.86
CA LYS A 59 -6.50 5.82 -1.20
C LYS A 59 -6.97 4.58 -1.98
N ARG A 60 -8.16 4.66 -2.62
CA ARG A 60 -8.66 3.59 -3.47
C ARG A 60 -7.74 3.34 -4.67
N ARG A 61 -7.21 4.41 -5.28
CA ARG A 61 -6.25 4.31 -6.38
C ARG A 61 -4.94 3.69 -5.92
N GLU A 62 -4.37 4.17 -4.80
CA GLU A 62 -3.12 3.65 -4.23
C GLU A 62 -3.21 2.14 -3.95
N ARG A 63 -4.31 1.67 -3.36
CA ARG A 63 -4.54 0.24 -3.12
C ARG A 63 -4.64 -0.56 -4.42
N GLY A 64 -5.28 -0.01 -5.45
CA GLY A 64 -5.36 -0.63 -6.78
C GLY A 64 -3.98 -0.77 -7.43
N ASP A 65 -3.15 0.26 -7.32
CA ASP A 65 -1.78 0.26 -7.87
C ASP A 65 -0.87 -0.71 -7.10
N GLN A 66 -1.01 -0.80 -5.76
CA GLN A 66 -0.33 -1.81 -4.94
C GLN A 66 -0.70 -3.23 -5.35
N LEU A 67 -1.99 -3.52 -5.58
CA LEU A 67 -2.43 -4.86 -6.01
C LEU A 67 -1.86 -5.25 -7.37
N LYS A 68 -1.81 -4.31 -8.33
CA LYS A 68 -1.16 -4.54 -9.63
C LYS A 68 0.32 -4.85 -9.45
N LEU A 69 0.99 -4.12 -8.58
CA LEU A 69 2.40 -4.34 -8.30
C LEU A 69 2.66 -5.73 -7.69
N PHE A 70 1.84 -6.16 -6.73
CA PHE A 70 1.92 -7.51 -6.15
C PHE A 70 1.68 -8.61 -7.20
N ALA A 71 0.75 -8.39 -8.13
CA ALA A 71 0.50 -9.33 -9.22
C ALA A 71 1.72 -9.48 -10.13
N GLU A 72 2.36 -8.38 -10.53
CA GLU A 72 3.59 -8.41 -11.34
C GLU A 72 4.75 -9.10 -10.61
N LEU A 73 4.94 -8.80 -9.33
CA LEU A 73 5.97 -9.47 -8.51
C LEU A 73 5.72 -10.98 -8.42
N SER A 74 4.46 -11.38 -8.25
CA SER A 74 4.07 -12.81 -8.21
C SER A 74 4.35 -13.50 -9.55
N LYS A 75 4.09 -12.82 -10.67
CA LYS A 75 4.40 -13.32 -12.03
C LYS A 75 5.91 -13.49 -12.23
N GLN A 76 6.71 -12.51 -11.81
CA GLN A 76 8.16 -12.60 -11.88
C GLN A 76 8.70 -13.75 -11.02
N GLY A 77 8.20 -13.92 -9.79
CA GLY A 77 8.57 -15.04 -8.92
C GLY A 77 8.25 -16.41 -9.55
N SER A 78 7.10 -16.52 -10.22
CA SER A 78 6.73 -17.74 -10.98
C SER A 78 7.70 -18.03 -12.13
N ASN A 79 8.06 -17.02 -12.92
CA ASN A 79 9.01 -17.17 -14.02
C ASN A 79 10.38 -17.63 -13.50
N LEU A 80 10.88 -17.04 -12.42
CA LEU A 80 12.15 -17.45 -11.78
C LEU A 80 12.09 -18.91 -11.30
N ASN A 81 10.98 -19.31 -10.69
CA ASN A 81 10.79 -20.69 -10.23
C ASN A 81 10.73 -21.70 -11.40
N GLN A 82 10.16 -21.30 -12.54
CA GLN A 82 10.16 -22.13 -13.75
C GLN A 82 11.57 -22.31 -14.31
N ILE A 83 12.36 -21.24 -14.38
CA ILE A 83 13.76 -21.30 -14.84
C ILE A 83 14.58 -22.20 -13.89
N ALA A 84 14.44 -22.01 -12.57
CA ALA A 84 15.11 -22.85 -11.58
C ALA A 84 14.75 -24.34 -11.74
N ARG A 85 13.47 -24.67 -11.96
CA ARG A 85 13.04 -26.05 -12.24
C ARG A 85 13.62 -26.59 -13.55
N ALA A 86 13.67 -25.78 -14.60
CA ALA A 86 14.21 -26.18 -15.89
C ALA A 86 15.72 -26.48 -15.81
N ILE A 87 16.48 -25.68 -15.05
CA ILE A 87 17.89 -25.92 -14.73
C ILE A 87 18.03 -27.19 -13.89
N ASN A 88 17.28 -27.32 -12.78
CA ASN A 88 17.39 -28.45 -11.86
C ASN A 88 17.02 -29.80 -12.51
N THR A 89 16.16 -29.79 -13.53
CA THR A 89 15.75 -31.01 -14.26
C THR A 89 16.66 -31.32 -15.45
N GLY A 90 17.72 -30.53 -15.68
CA GLY A 90 18.65 -30.71 -16.80
C GLY A 90 18.03 -30.42 -18.17
N ARG A 91 16.81 -29.85 -18.23
CA ARG A 91 16.15 -29.45 -19.49
C ARG A 91 16.81 -28.25 -20.15
N VAL A 92 17.58 -27.47 -19.39
CA VAL A 92 18.36 -26.33 -19.88
C VAL A 92 19.82 -26.56 -19.51
N ALA A 93 20.67 -26.77 -20.51
CA ALA A 93 22.12 -26.97 -20.32
C ALA A 93 22.90 -25.65 -20.29
N GLN A 94 22.40 -24.61 -20.96
CA GLN A 94 22.89 -23.23 -20.92
C GLN A 94 21.71 -22.27 -21.04
N LEU A 95 21.72 -21.18 -20.26
CA LEU A 95 20.75 -20.10 -20.39
C LEU A 95 20.98 -19.39 -21.73
N SER A 96 19.91 -19.15 -22.48
CA SER A 96 20.00 -18.38 -23.71
C SER A 96 20.24 -16.90 -23.39
N GLN A 97 20.74 -16.14 -24.36
CA GLN A 97 20.94 -14.69 -24.21
C GLN A 97 19.61 -13.97 -23.90
N SER A 98 18.48 -14.44 -24.45
CA SER A 98 17.15 -13.95 -24.10
C SER A 98 16.75 -14.24 -22.65
N ASP A 99 17.16 -15.39 -22.09
CA ASP A 99 16.90 -15.68 -20.67
C ASP A 99 17.67 -14.71 -19.77
N MET A 100 18.92 -14.41 -20.14
CA MET A 100 19.77 -13.46 -19.42
C MET A 100 19.22 -12.02 -19.46
N GLU A 101 18.72 -11.57 -20.61
CA GLU A 101 18.07 -10.25 -20.74
C GLU A 101 16.81 -10.14 -19.86
N VAL A 102 16.03 -11.23 -19.75
CA VAL A 102 14.90 -11.30 -18.83
C VAL A 102 15.35 -11.19 -17.37
N PHE A 103 16.45 -11.84 -16.99
CA PHE A 103 17.02 -11.72 -15.65
C PHE A 103 17.47 -10.30 -15.34
N GLU A 104 18.23 -9.66 -16.23
CA GLU A 104 18.73 -8.29 -16.04
C GLU A 104 17.59 -7.28 -15.94
N THR A 105 16.60 -7.39 -16.83
CA THR A 105 15.42 -6.52 -16.83
C THR A 105 14.62 -6.69 -15.55
N THR A 106 14.44 -7.95 -15.11
CA THR A 106 13.74 -8.27 -13.86
C THR A 106 14.50 -7.71 -12.65
N GLN A 107 15.82 -7.85 -12.61
CA GLN A 107 16.67 -7.35 -11.53
C GLN A 107 16.64 -5.81 -11.46
N ALA A 108 16.72 -5.13 -12.61
CA ALA A 108 16.64 -3.68 -12.70
C ALA A 108 15.28 -3.14 -12.23
N LEU A 109 14.17 -3.78 -12.65
CA LEU A 109 12.82 -3.44 -12.19
C LEU A 109 12.67 -3.66 -10.68
N HIS A 110 13.16 -4.78 -10.15
CA HIS A 110 13.13 -5.06 -8.71
C HIS A 110 13.90 -4.01 -7.91
N GLY A 111 15.11 -3.65 -8.36
CA GLY A 111 15.93 -2.62 -7.74
C GLY A 111 15.25 -1.24 -7.75
N ALA A 112 14.63 -0.86 -8.86
CA ALA A 112 13.88 0.40 -8.97
C ALA A 112 12.66 0.43 -8.03
N LEU A 113 11.94 -0.69 -7.90
CA LEU A 113 10.79 -0.82 -7.00
C LEU A 113 11.21 -0.72 -5.52
N ILE A 114 12.27 -1.43 -5.11
CA ILE A 114 12.79 -1.35 -3.75
C ILE A 114 13.22 0.09 -3.42
N LYS A 115 13.93 0.77 -4.33
CA LYS A 115 14.36 2.16 -4.13
C LYS A 115 13.19 3.11 -3.94
N ARG A 116 12.11 2.90 -4.69
CA ARG A 116 10.89 3.71 -4.65
C ARG A 116 10.08 3.46 -3.38
N LEU A 117 9.99 2.19 -2.93
CA LEU A 117 9.35 1.82 -1.67
C LEU A 117 10.15 2.32 -0.46
N GLY A 118 11.49 2.22 -0.49
CA GLY A 118 12.36 2.74 0.56
C GLY A 118 12.26 4.25 0.74
N LYS A 119 12.09 5.02 -0.35
CA LYS A 119 11.83 6.47 -0.32
C LYS A 119 10.45 6.86 0.20
N ALA A 120 9.47 5.96 0.14
CA ALA A 120 8.10 6.21 0.62
C ALA A 120 7.92 5.93 2.11
N LEU A 121 8.89 5.25 2.74
CA LEU A 121 8.89 4.87 4.16
C LEU A 121 9.85 5.70 5.03
N SER A 122 10.62 6.62 4.43
CA SER A 122 11.51 7.59 5.10
C SER A 122 10.87 8.98 5.17
#